data_AF-A0A7D7WKP3-F1
#
_entry.id   AF-A0A7D7WKP3-F1
#
_cell.length_a   1.000
_cell.length_b   1.000
_cell.length_c   1.000
_cell.angle_alpha   90.00
_cell.angle_beta   90.00
_cell.angle_gamma   90.00
#
_symmetry.space_group_name_H-M   'P 1'
#
loop_
_entity.id
_entity.type
_entity.pdbx_description
1 polymer ?
#
loop_
_entity_poly.entity_id
_entity_poly.type
_entity_poly.pdbx_seq_one_letter_code
_entity_poly.pdbx_strand_id
1 'polypeptide(L)' 'MDVATGEPIQWTRLPVEDKLWNENRADKGGFIQEATGWKPSPLQPVFWPDQLAEACGLFIPTR' A
#
# COMPACT_ATOMS: atom_id res chain seq x y z
N MET A 1 -14.48 -0.66 -18.12
CA MET A 1 -14.85 -2.07 -18.30
C MET A 1 -13.62 -2.92 -18.06
N ASP A 2 -13.80 -4.09 -17.48
CA ASP A 2 -12.76 -5.12 -17.43
C ASP A 2 -12.51 -5.66 -18.85
N VAL A 3 -11.25 -5.77 -19.26
CA VAL A 3 -10.87 -6.08 -20.66
C VAL A 3 -10.98 -7.57 -20.99
N ALA A 4 -10.96 -8.44 -19.97
CA ALA A 4 -11.07 -9.88 -20.13
C ALA A 4 -12.53 -10.34 -20.18
N THR A 5 -13.42 -9.64 -19.49
CA THR A 5 -14.83 -10.04 -19.29
C THR A 5 -15.84 -9.09 -19.93
N GLY A 6 -15.47 -7.84 -20.22
CA GLY A 6 -16.37 -6.83 -20.78
C GLY A 6 -17.33 -6.20 -19.77
N GLU A 7 -17.30 -6.63 -18.51
CA GLU A 7 -18.21 -6.14 -17.46
C GLU A 7 -17.74 -4.79 -16.86
N PRO A 8 -18.63 -4.01 -16.20
CA PRO A 8 -18.23 -2.86 -15.41
C PRO A 8 -17.25 -3.24 -14.30
N ILE A 9 -16.23 -2.40 -14.08
CA ILE A 9 -15.23 -2.65 -13.04
C ILE A 9 -15.87 -2.50 -11.66
N GLN A 10 -15.89 -3.58 -10.88
CA GLN A 10 -16.36 -3.58 -9.50
C GLN A 10 -15.21 -3.27 -8.54
N TRP A 11 -14.89 -2.00 -8.39
CA TRP A 11 -13.75 -1.52 -7.58
C TRP A 11 -13.72 -2.06 -6.14
N THR A 12 -14.88 -2.33 -5.55
CA THR A 12 -15.01 -2.86 -4.18
C THR A 12 -14.70 -4.35 -4.05
N ARG A 13 -14.60 -5.08 -5.17
CA ARG A 13 -14.28 -6.51 -5.22
C ARG A 13 -12.88 -6.79 -5.74
N LEU A 14 -12.19 -5.78 -6.26
CA LEU A 14 -10.82 -5.96 -6.72
C LEU A 14 -9.90 -6.16 -5.50
N PRO A 15 -9.05 -7.20 -5.51
CA PRO A 15 -8.06 -7.37 -4.46
C PRO A 15 -7.08 -6.20 -4.49
N VAL A 16 -6.72 -5.70 -3.31
CA VAL A 16 -5.64 -4.73 -3.18
C VAL A 16 -4.33 -5.48 -3.45
N GLU A 17 -3.70 -5.17 -4.58
CA GLU A 17 -2.41 -5.74 -4.93
C GLU A 17 -1.37 -5.38 -3.88
N ASP A 18 -0.70 -6.39 -3.34
CA ASP A 18 0.42 -6.19 -2.44
C ASP A 18 1.62 -5.71 -3.25
N LYS A 19 2.09 -4.50 -2.98
CA LYS A 19 3.29 -3.96 -3.62
C LYS A 19 4.44 -4.19 -2.67
N LEU A 20 5.42 -4.97 -3.12
CA LEU A 20 6.57 -5.37 -2.30
C LEU A 20 7.86 -4.86 -2.94
N TRP A 21 8.87 -4.63 -2.11
CA TRP A 21 10.22 -4.33 -2.56
C TRP A 21 11.14 -5.48 -2.20
N ASN A 22 11.35 -6.42 -3.12
CA ASN A 22 12.27 -7.54 -2.95
C ASN A 22 13.16 -7.73 -4.18
N GLU A 23 14.09 -8.69 -4.11
CA GLU A 23 15.05 -8.99 -5.18
C GLU A 23 14.38 -9.26 -6.54
N ASN A 24 13.13 -9.75 -6.53
CA ASN A 24 12.37 -10.10 -7.72
C ASN A 24 11.33 -9.03 -8.12
N ARG A 25 11.09 -8.00 -7.30
CA ARG A 25 10.03 -7.00 -7.52
C ARG A 25 10.36 -5.67 -6.85
N ALA A 26 10.52 -4.60 -7.65
CA ALA A 26 10.90 -3.26 -7.17
C ALA A 26 9.78 -2.23 -7.37
N ASP A 27 8.63 -2.43 -6.72
CA ASP A 27 7.55 -1.44 -6.75
C ASP A 27 7.95 -0.20 -5.94
N LYS A 28 8.01 0.97 -6.56
CA LYS A 28 8.51 2.24 -5.98
C LYS A 28 7.84 2.74 -4.67
N GLY A 29 6.86 2.01 -4.12
CA GLY A 29 6.25 2.26 -2.81
C GLY A 29 6.06 1.01 -1.93
N GLY A 30 6.68 -0.13 -2.29
CA GLY A 30 6.44 -1.40 -1.62
C GLY A 30 7.10 -1.53 -0.25
N PHE A 31 8.22 -0.82 -0.01
CA PHE A 31 8.93 -0.89 1.27
C PHE A 31 8.09 -0.41 2.45
N ILE A 32 7.14 0.52 2.24
CA ILE A 32 6.22 0.96 3.30
C ILE A 32 5.29 -0.19 3.66
N GLN A 33 4.64 -0.83 2.69
CA GLN A 33 3.71 -1.94 2.96
C GLN A 33 4.44 -3.12 3.61
N GLU A 34 5.64 -3.42 3.15
CA GLU A 34 6.49 -4.48 3.71
C GLU A 34 6.89 -4.21 5.17
N ALA A 35 7.35 -2.99 5.48
CA ALA A 35 7.81 -2.64 6.82
C ALA A 35 6.67 -2.41 7.82
N THR A 36 5.48 -2.00 7.35
CA THR A 36 4.39 -1.54 8.23
C THR A 36 3.17 -2.46 8.22
N GLY A 37 3.02 -3.33 7.22
CA GLY A 37 1.77 -4.05 6.93
C GLY A 37 0.60 -3.14 6.52
N TRP A 38 0.82 -1.82 6.46
CA TRP A 38 -0.22 -0.85 6.17
C TRP A 38 -0.41 -0.70 4.67
N LYS A 39 -1.67 -0.73 4.24
CA LYS A 39 -2.07 -0.51 2.85
C LYS A 39 -2.94 0.76 2.80
N PRO A 40 -2.57 1.77 1.98
CA PRO A 40 -3.38 2.96 1.85
C PRO A 40 -4.74 2.64 1.25
N SER A 41 -5.80 3.27 1.77
CA SER A 41 -7.09 3.30 1.09
C SER A 41 -6.96 4.04 -0.25
N PRO A 42 -7.62 3.60 -1.33
CA PRO A 42 -7.68 4.36 -2.59
C PRO A 42 -8.22 5.79 -2.43
N LEU A 43 -8.95 6.06 -1.34
CA LEU A 43 -9.51 7.37 -1.01
C LEU A 43 -8.68 8.15 0.02
N GLN A 44 -7.49 7.66 0.40
CA GLN A 44 -6.61 8.32 1.36
C GLN A 44 -5.45 9.01 0.62
N PRO A 45 -5.58 10.32 0.30
CA PRO A 45 -4.58 11.03 -0.50
C PRO A 45 -3.31 11.38 0.28
N VAL A 46 -3.37 11.40 1.61
CA VAL A 46 -2.27 11.78 2.50
C VAL A 46 -2.25 10.90 3.75
N PHE A 47 -1.07 10.75 4.34
CA PHE A 47 -0.89 10.11 5.65
C PHE A 47 0.28 10.78 6.37
N TRP A 48 0.36 10.59 7.70
CA TRP A 48 1.46 11.09 8.50
C TRP A 48 2.47 9.95 8.75
N PRO A 49 3.71 10.03 8.21
CA PRO A 49 4.68 8.94 8.35
C PRO A 49 5.01 8.60 9.80
N ASP A 50 5.12 9.61 10.67
CA ASP A 50 5.47 9.39 12.08
C ASP A 50 4.37 8.65 12.83
N GLN A 51 3.10 9.01 12.60
CA GLN A 51 1.96 8.34 13.24
C GLN A 51 1.83 6.90 12.76
N LEU A 52 2.09 6.66 11.46
CA LEU A 52 2.09 5.31 10.91
C LEU A 52 3.21 4.47 11.53
N ALA A 53 4.42 5.01 11.60
CA ALA A 53 5.55 4.32 12.20
C ALA A 53 5.30 4.02 13.69
N GLU A 54 4.77 4.97 14.46
CA GLU A 54 4.38 4.75 15.86
C GLU A 54 3.31 3.64 15.99
N ALA A 55 2.25 3.71 15.18
CA ALA A 55 1.18 2.70 15.17
C ALA A 55 1.68 1.29 14.80
N CYS A 56 2.74 1.20 14.00
CA CYS A 56 3.40 -0.03 13.59
C CYS A 56 4.55 -0.45 14.53
N GLY A 57 4.82 0.30 15.61
CA GLY A 57 5.92 0.01 16.54
C GLY A 57 7.31 0.17 15.93
N LEU A 58 7.44 0.95 14.85
CA LEU A 58 8.71 1.25 14.20
C LEU A 58 9.43 2.39 14.92
N PHE A 59 10.75 2.26 15.07
CA PHE A 59 11.59 3.33 15.60
C PHE A 59 11.71 4.46 14.59
N ILE A 60 11.39 5.69 15.02
CA ILE A 60 11.61 6.90 14.24
C ILE A 60 12.79 7.63 14.88
N PRO A 61 13.89 7.87 14.15
CA PRO A 61 15.00 8.68 14.66
C PRO A 61 14.52 10.10 14.97
N THR A 62 14.66 10.56 16.20
CA THR A 62 14.52 11.99 16.50
C THR A 62 15.67 12.76 15.88
N ARG A 63 15.34 13.85 15.18
CA ARG A 63 16.34 14.80 14.66
C ARG A 63 17.15 15.46 15.76
#